data_AF-A0A3E5DNV1-F1
#
_entry.id   AF-A0A3E5DNV1-F1
#
_cell.length_a   1.000
_cell.length_b   1.000
_cell.length_c   1.000
_cell.angle_alpha   90.00
_cell.angle_beta   90.00
_cell.angle_gamma   90.00
#
_symmetry.space_group_name_H-M   'P 1'
#
loop_
_entity.id
_entity.type
_entity.pdbx_description
1 polymer ?
#
loop_
_entity_poly.entity_id
_entity_poly.type
_entity_poly.pdbx_seq_one_letter_code
_entity_poly.pdbx_strand_id
1 'polypeptide(L)'
;MFSLNDSMRYLLYNRPTDMCKSFHTLSGIITDAMGQDPCNGNVYIFINRARNRIKLLHWEPGGMVLYSKLLEAGTLGKPDSASDNEVCANIEW
;
A
#
# COMPACT_ATOMS: atom_id res chain seq x y z
N MET A 1 -11.40 2.55 -14.75
CA MET A 1 -10.50 1.42 -15.04
C MET A 1 -9.08 1.98 -15.09
N PHE A 2 -8.25 1.59 -14.11
CA PHE A 2 -7.07 2.32 -13.59
C PHE A 2 -7.44 3.68 -12.97
N SER A 3 -8.08 3.62 -11.80
CA SER A 3 -8.62 4.80 -11.12
C SER A 3 -7.59 5.58 -10.28
N LEU A 4 -6.30 5.18 -10.32
CA LEU A 4 -5.23 5.86 -9.59
C LEU A 4 -4.91 7.22 -10.23
N ASN A 5 -4.94 8.27 -9.42
CA ASN A 5 -4.59 9.62 -9.86
C ASN A 5 -3.74 10.34 -8.79
N ASP A 6 -3.20 11.50 -9.15
CA ASP A 6 -2.35 12.33 -8.29
C ASP A 6 -3.11 12.94 -7.11
N SER A 7 -4.42 13.21 -7.27
CA SER A 7 -5.27 13.76 -6.21
C SER A 7 -5.63 12.76 -5.11
N MET A 8 -5.26 11.48 -5.27
CA MET A 8 -5.49 10.45 -4.27
C MET A 8 -4.42 10.48 -3.19
N ARG A 9 -4.82 10.14 -1.96
CA ARG A 9 -3.89 10.02 -0.85
C ARG A 9 -3.25 8.63 -0.84
N TYR A 10 -1.92 8.62 -0.93
CA TYR A 10 -1.12 7.40 -0.84
C TYR A 10 -0.56 7.24 0.58
N LEU A 11 -0.82 6.07 1.17
CA LEU A 11 -0.31 5.71 2.50
C LEU A 11 0.54 4.44 2.40
N LEU A 12 1.80 4.55 2.80
CA LEU A 12 2.71 3.43 2.90
C LEU A 12 2.57 2.74 4.24
N TYR A 13 2.30 1.43 4.23
CA TYR A 13 2.54 0.57 5.39
C TYR A 13 4.03 0.24 5.47
N ASN A 14 4.70 0.78 6.49
CA ASN A 14 6.16 0.80 6.59
C ASN A 14 6.78 -0.55 7.04
N ARG A 15 5.95 -1.54 7.37
CA ARG A 15 6.43 -2.88 7.77
C ARG A 15 6.42 -3.86 6.59
N PRO A 16 7.38 -4.79 6.55
CA PRO A 16 7.45 -5.77 5.47
C PRO A 16 6.18 -6.62 5.43
N THR A 17 5.54 -6.68 4.26
CA THR A 17 4.28 -7.39 4.08
C THR A 17 4.49 -8.67 3.30
N ASP A 18 3.83 -9.74 3.76
CA ASP A 18 3.74 -10.99 3.00
C ASP A 18 2.86 -10.78 1.75
N MET A 19 3.42 -11.04 0.58
CA MET A 19 2.76 -10.75 -0.70
C MET A 19 1.80 -11.86 -1.15
N CYS A 20 1.65 -12.95 -0.39
CA CYS A 20 0.57 -13.92 -0.61
C CYS A 20 -0.77 -13.39 -0.10
N LYS A 21 -0.77 -12.37 0.78
CA LYS A 21 -1.98 -11.68 1.25
C LYS A 21 -2.72 -10.98 0.11
N SER A 22 -4.05 -11.12 0.10
CA SER A 22 -4.97 -10.51 -0.87
C SER A 22 -5.92 -9.52 -0.15
N PHE A 23 -7.05 -9.18 -0.78
CA PHE A 23 -8.02 -8.17 -0.33
C PHE A 23 -8.29 -8.19 1.19
N HIS A 24 -8.94 -9.24 1.71
CA HIS A 24 -9.38 -9.27 3.11
C HIS A 24 -8.23 -9.13 4.12
N THR A 25 -7.11 -9.80 3.88
CA THR A 25 -5.98 -9.77 4.82
C THR A 25 -5.25 -8.43 4.78
N LEU A 26 -5.13 -7.81 3.60
CA LEU A 26 -4.57 -6.47 3.47
C LEU A 26 -5.50 -5.42 4.10
N SER A 27 -6.82 -5.52 3.89
CA SER A 27 -7.82 -4.68 4.57
C SER A 27 -7.76 -4.82 6.09
N GLY A 28 -7.52 -6.03 6.60
CA GLY A 28 -7.28 -6.28 8.02
C GLY A 28 -6.07 -5.53 8.55
N ILE A 29 -4.95 -5.49 7.80
CA ILE A 29 -3.76 -4.71 8.18
C ILE A 29 -4.05 -3.20 8.20
N ILE A 30 -4.82 -2.70 7.23
CA ILE A 30 -5.22 -1.27 7.19
C ILE A 30 -6.02 -0.91 8.44
N THR A 31 -6.95 -1.77 8.84
CA THR A 31 -7.83 -1.54 9.99
C THR A 31 -7.06 -1.68 11.31
N ASP A 32 -6.34 -2.79 11.49
CA ASP A 32 -5.66 -3.15 12.75
C ASP A 32 -4.37 -2.35 12.98
N ALA A 33 -3.50 -2.29 11.97
CA ALA A 33 -2.17 -1.72 12.13
C ALA A 33 -2.11 -0.23 11.79
N MET A 34 -2.89 0.22 10.79
CA MET A 34 -2.89 1.63 10.38
C MET A 34 -4.04 2.42 11.02
N GLY A 35 -5.04 1.76 11.62
CA GLY A 35 -6.20 2.43 12.21
C GLY A 35 -7.01 3.23 11.18
N GLN A 36 -7.05 2.77 9.93
CA GLN A 36 -7.74 3.44 8.83
C GLN A 36 -8.88 2.58 8.30
N ASP A 37 -9.84 3.23 7.64
CA ASP A 37 -10.91 2.53 6.92
C ASP A 37 -10.43 2.13 5.51
N PRO A 38 -10.43 0.84 5.12
CA PRO A 38 -10.00 0.41 3.79
C PRO A 38 -10.93 0.86 2.66
N CYS A 39 -12.14 1.36 2.98
CA CYS A 39 -13.16 1.79 2.02
C CYS A 39 -13.19 3.32 1.79
N ASN A 40 -12.31 4.08 2.44
CA ASN A 40 -12.31 5.54 2.41
C ASN A 40 -11.78 6.17 1.10
N GLY A 41 -11.43 5.37 0.10
CA GLY A 41 -10.92 5.82 -1.20
C GLY A 41 -9.42 6.12 -1.23
N ASN A 42 -8.70 6.00 -0.11
CA ASN A 42 -7.24 6.11 -0.11
C ASN A 42 -6.59 4.92 -0.83
N VAL A 43 -5.31 5.08 -1.15
CA VAL A 43 -4.48 4.03 -1.75
C VAL A 43 -3.45 3.57 -0.73
N TYR A 44 -3.51 2.30 -0.37
CA TYR A 44 -2.62 1.70 0.63
C TYR A 44 -1.53 0.90 -0.04
N ILE A 45 -0.28 1.25 0.24
CA ILE A 45 0.92 0.69 -0.36
C ILE A 45 1.53 -0.34 0.59
N PHE A 46 1.77 -1.54 0.07
CA PHE A 46 2.44 -2.63 0.77
C PHE A 46 3.68 -3.06 -0.01
N ILE A 47 4.80 -3.20 0.69
CA ILE A 47 6.08 -3.60 0.10
C ILE A 47 6.58 -4.85 0.85
N ASN A 48 7.16 -5.80 0.11
CA ASN A 48 7.74 -6.99 0.73
C ASN A 48 9.12 -6.71 1.34
N ARG A 49 9.63 -7.64 2.16
CA ARG A 49 10.94 -7.50 2.81
C ARG A 49 12.09 -7.29 1.82
N ALA A 50 12.07 -7.98 0.68
CA ALA A 50 13.09 -7.82 -0.38
C ALA A 50 12.89 -6.56 -1.23
N ARG A 51 11.79 -5.83 -1.04
CA ARG A 51 11.44 -4.59 -1.75
C ARG A 51 11.38 -4.71 -3.27
N ASN A 52 11.14 -5.90 -3.78
CA ASN A 52 10.98 -6.19 -5.21
C ASN A 52 9.51 -6.45 -5.60
N ARG A 53 8.59 -6.52 -4.63
CA ARG A 53 7.15 -6.65 -4.86
C ARG A 53 6.41 -5.55 -4.14
N ILE A 54 5.43 -4.99 -4.83
CA ILE A 54 4.54 -3.95 -4.31
C ILE A 54 3.09 -4.30 -4.62
N LYS A 55 2.21 -4.01 -3.66
CA LYS A 55 0.77 -4.08 -3.83
C LYS A 55 0.14 -2.74 -3.44
N LEU A 56 -0.86 -2.31 -4.22
CA LEU A 56 -1.68 -1.15 -3.94
C LEU A 56 -3.11 -1.62 -3.75
N LEU A 57 -3.67 -1.45 -2.56
CA LEU A 57 -5.08 -1.72 -2.29
C LEU A 57 -5.84 -0.40 -2.26
N HIS A 58 -6.92 -0.32 -3.03
CA HIS A 58 -7.74 0.87 -3.19
C HIS A 58 -9.22 0.48 -3.28
N TRP A 59 -10.09 1.28 -2.67
CA TRP A 59 -11.54 1.16 -2.83
C TRP A 59 -12.04 2.16 -3.87
N GLU A 60 -12.66 1.67 -4.93
CA GLU A 60 -13.30 2.49 -5.96
C GLU A 60 -14.81 2.20 -6.04
N PRO A 61 -15.61 3.05 -6.70
CA PRO A 61 -17.01 2.77 -6.94
C PRO A 61 -17.17 1.44 -7.68
N GLY A 62 -17.69 0.42 -6.99
CA GLY A 62 -17.83 -0.94 -7.53
C GLY A 62 -16.99 -1.99 -6.80
N GLY A 63 -16.06 -1.61 -5.92
CA GLY A 63 -15.40 -2.55 -5.01
C GLY A 63 -13.93 -2.28 -4.72
N MET A 64 -13.29 -3.26 -4.07
CA MET A 64 -11.84 -3.23 -3.83
C MET A 64 -11.07 -3.61 -5.09
N VAL A 65 -10.02 -2.86 -5.37
CA VAL A 65 -9.08 -3.09 -6.45
C VAL A 65 -7.67 -3.24 -5.89
N LEU A 66 -6.97 -4.26 -6.40
CA LEU A 66 -5.62 -4.59 -5.98
C LEU A 66 -4.69 -4.56 -7.19
N TYR A 67 -3.77 -3.60 -7.19
CA TYR A 67 -2.69 -3.55 -8.16
C TYR A 67 -1.48 -4.29 -7.59
N SER A 68 -0.83 -5.13 -8.39
CA SER A 68 0.37 -5.88 -7.98
C SER A 68 1.45 -5.70 -9.03
N LYS A 69 2.66 -5.34 -8.58
CA LYS A 69 3.84 -5.20 -9.44
C LYS A 69 5.01 -5.97 -8.84
N LEU A 70 5.68 -6.73 -9.70
CA LEU A 70 6.93 -7.43 -9.43
C LEU A 70 8.02 -6.74 -10.25
N LEU A 71 9.12 -6.37 -9.60
CA LEU A 71 10.31 -5.90 -10.29
C LEU A 71 11.10 -7.10 -10.82
N GLU A 72 11.46 -7.05 -12.11
CA GLU A 72 12.29 -8.08 -12.74
C GLU A 72 13.74 -8.03 -12.22
N ALA A 73 14.21 -6.83 -11.84
CA ALA A 73 15.51 -6.62 -11.23
C ALA A 73 15.49 -5.41 -10.27
N GLY A 74 16.41 -5.43 -9.29
CA GLY A 74 16.59 -4.34 -8.33
C GLY A 74 15.55 -4.30 -7.20
N THR A 75 15.56 -3.19 -6.46
CA THR A 75 14.70 -2.96 -5.30
C THR A 75 14.12 -1.55 -5.32
N LEU A 76 12.91 -1.38 -4.79
CA LEU A 76 12.30 -0.06 -4.60
C LEU A 76 13.12 0.77 -3.60
N GLY A 77 13.32 2.06 -3.88
CA GLY A 77 13.99 3.01 -2.98
C GLY A 77 13.13 3.32 -1.76
N LYS A 78 13.74 3.61 -0.59
CA LYS A 78 12.99 3.96 0.64
C LYS A 78 12.48 5.39 0.48
N PRO A 79 11.19 5.68 0.72
CA PRO A 79 10.74 7.06 0.71
C PRO A 79 11.37 7.82 1.88
N ASP A 80 11.73 9.07 1.63
CA ASP A 80 12.41 9.95 2.60
C ASP A 80 11.54 10.20 3.84
N SER A 81 10.23 10.31 3.64
CA SER A 81 9.22 10.55 4.67
C SER A 81 8.92 9.35 5.59
N ALA A 82 9.56 8.20 5.40
CA ALA A 82 9.30 7.00 6.19
C ALA A 82 10.30 6.82 7.34
N SER A 83 10.01 7.46 8.48
CA SER A 83 10.68 7.18 9.75
C SER A 83 10.49 5.71 10.15
N ASP A 84 11.53 5.05 10.67
CA ASP A 84 11.47 3.61 11.02
C ASP A 84 10.41 3.28 12.10
N ASN A 85 10.09 4.25 12.95
CA ASN A 85 9.14 4.09 14.05
C ASN A 85 7.66 4.29 13.64
N GLU A 86 7.38 4.82 12.45
CA GLU A 86 6.02 5.10 12.01
C GLU A 86 5.45 3.91 11.24
N VAL A 87 4.26 3.45 11.62
CA VAL A 87 3.59 2.30 10.99
C VAL A 87 3.03 2.67 9.61
N CYS A 88 2.58 3.92 9.49
CA CYS A 88 2.00 4.49 8.29
C CYS A 88 2.71 5.80 7.94
N ALA A 89 3.17 5.94 6.70
CA ALA A 89 3.74 7.18 6.19
C ALA A 89 2.88 7.68 5.02
N ASN A 90 2.59 8.98 5.00
CA ASN A 90 1.99 9.59 3.81
C ASN A 90 3.11 9.82 2.78
N ILE A 91 2.87 9.36 1.55
CA ILE A 91 3.82 9.55 0.46
C ILE A 91 3.36 10.74 -0.35
N GLU A 92 4.12 11.82 -0.26
CA GLU A 92 4.05 12.97 -1.16
C GLU A 92 5.13 12.74 -2.23
N TRP A 93 4.76 12.86 -3.51
CA TRP A 93 5.67 12.69 -4.64
C TRP A 93 6.29 14.01 -5.07
#